data_AF-A0A9P5WG79-F1
#
_entry.id   AF-A0A9P5WG79-F1
#
_cell.length_a   1.000
_cell.length_b   1.000
_cell.length_c   1.000
_cell.angle_alpha   90.00
_cell.angle_beta   90.00
_cell.angle_gamma   90.00
#
_symmetry.space_group_name_H-M   'P 1'
#
loop_
_entity.id
_entity.type
_entity.pdbx_description
1 polymer ?
#
loop_
_entity_poly.entity_id
_entity_poly.type
_entity_poly.pdbx_seq_one_letter_code
_entity_poly.pdbx_strand_id
1 'polypeptide(L)'
;MSQQQPDASILHAEHVKAGEELEKFLHERPAPEELVEKNILKGSFEQMGIMGTMGIVHQTDNEFYYGKNNNMGNIEPKVAPSLQHQAEELKKAQLEDALSNKLEHRPPVSELIDHNIIHEPHVAPSLQKQADELKRSQLEDTLVHKIDHRPTPSELIEHNILHKSDVYPEHQREEEEAKRSQLEKDLNAKLENRPSIDTLVEKHILV
;
A
#
# COMPACT_ATOMS: atom_id res chain seq x y z
N MET A 1 -32.15 56.75 -50.06
CA MET A 1 -31.04 56.64 -49.09
C MET A 1 -29.88 55.99 -49.83
N SER A 2 -28.93 56.78 -50.32
CA SER A 2 -27.76 56.26 -51.03
C SER A 2 -26.79 55.71 -49.98
N GLN A 3 -26.55 54.40 -50.00
CA GLN A 3 -25.47 53.83 -49.20
C GLN A 3 -24.14 54.33 -49.75
N GLN A 4 -23.47 55.20 -49.00
CA GLN A 4 -22.11 55.63 -49.26
C GLN A 4 -21.21 54.38 -49.19
N GLN A 5 -20.57 53.99 -50.29
CA GLN A 5 -19.56 52.94 -50.25
C GLN A 5 -18.28 53.49 -49.58
N PRO A 6 -17.63 52.70 -48.71
CA PRO A 6 -16.44 53.15 -47.99
C PRO A 6 -15.27 53.48 -48.94
N ASP A 7 -14.49 54.50 -48.57
CA ASP A 7 -13.32 55.00 -49.31
C ASP A 7 -12.20 53.96 -49.34
N ALA A 8 -11.70 53.65 -50.54
CA ALA A 8 -10.66 52.65 -50.79
C ALA A 8 -9.34 52.91 -50.02
N SER A 9 -9.05 54.17 -49.66
CA SER A 9 -7.86 54.53 -48.88
C SER A 9 -7.97 54.12 -47.41
N ILE A 10 -9.19 54.17 -46.86
CA ILE A 10 -9.49 53.74 -45.49
C ILE A 10 -9.39 52.21 -45.40
N LEU A 11 -9.94 51.50 -46.39
CA LEU A 11 -9.86 50.05 -46.49
C LEU A 11 -8.41 49.55 -46.58
N HIS A 12 -7.53 50.24 -47.31
CA HIS A 12 -6.12 49.87 -47.40
C HIS A 12 -5.37 50.08 -46.08
N ALA A 13 -5.57 51.21 -45.39
CA ALA A 13 -4.97 51.47 -44.10
C ALA A 13 -5.47 50.49 -43.01
N GLU A 14 -6.74 50.10 -43.06
CA GLU A 14 -7.30 49.05 -42.20
C GLU A 14 -6.69 47.67 -42.50
N HIS A 15 -6.52 47.30 -43.78
CA HIS A 15 -5.85 46.04 -44.14
C HIS A 15 -4.38 46.01 -43.70
N VAL A 16 -3.66 47.13 -43.75
CA VAL A 16 -2.27 47.23 -43.27
C VAL A 16 -2.21 47.06 -41.75
N LYS A 17 -3.06 47.76 -41.00
CA LYS A 17 -3.15 47.60 -39.54
C LYS A 17 -3.54 46.18 -39.13
N ALA A 18 -4.51 45.59 -39.83
CA ALA A 18 -4.92 44.21 -39.58
C ALA A 18 -3.76 43.22 -39.85
N GLY A 19 -2.91 43.50 -40.85
CA GLY A 19 -1.69 42.74 -41.11
C GLY A 19 -0.67 42.82 -39.98
N GLU A 20 -0.40 44.03 -39.48
CA GLU A 20 0.51 44.25 -38.35
C GLU A 20 0.01 43.59 -37.05
N GLU A 21 -1.29 43.66 -36.78
CA GLU A 21 -1.93 42.98 -35.64
C GLU A 21 -1.82 41.46 -35.75
N LEU A 22 -2.06 40.89 -36.94
CA LEU A 22 -1.92 39.46 -37.17
C LEU A 22 -0.49 38.98 -36.98
N GLU A 23 0.50 39.74 -37.46
CA GLU A 23 1.91 39.43 -37.28
C GLU A 23 2.30 39.41 -35.80
N LYS A 24 1.80 40.37 -35.02
CA LYS A 24 1.96 40.38 -33.55
C LYS A 24 1.35 39.14 -32.90
N PHE A 25 0.11 38.77 -33.27
CA PHE A 25 -0.55 37.57 -32.73
C PHE A 25 0.16 36.26 -33.10
N LEU A 26 0.78 36.18 -34.28
CA LEU A 26 1.54 35.00 -34.69
C LEU A 26 2.86 34.86 -33.91
N HIS A 27 3.52 35.97 -33.56
CA HIS A 27 4.71 35.95 -32.70
C HIS A 27 4.39 35.58 -31.25
N GLU A 28 3.23 36.02 -30.74
CA GLU A 28 2.77 35.75 -29.38
C GLU A 28 2.01 34.41 -29.26
N ARG A 29 1.87 33.66 -30.37
CA ARG A 29 1.10 32.42 -30.38
C ARG A 29 1.82 31.35 -29.55
N PRO A 30 1.14 30.73 -28.56
CA PRO A 30 1.72 29.65 -27.76
C PRO A 30 2.09 28.44 -28.64
N ALA A 31 3.14 27.73 -28.23
CA ALA A 31 3.56 26.51 -28.88
C ALA A 31 2.44 25.45 -28.77
N PRO A 32 2.19 24.63 -29.80
CA PRO A 32 1.09 23.68 -29.76
C PRO A 32 1.24 22.61 -28.66
N GLU A 33 2.46 22.30 -28.23
CA GLU A 33 2.74 21.46 -27.05
C GLU A 33 2.12 22.06 -25.79
N GLU A 34 2.27 23.37 -25.58
CA GLU A 34 1.66 24.06 -24.44
C GLU A 34 0.12 24.01 -24.50
N LEU A 35 -0.45 24.04 -25.71
CA LEU A 35 -1.88 23.92 -25.90
C LEU A 35 -2.38 22.50 -25.61
N VAL A 36 -1.56 21.48 -25.88
CA VAL A 36 -1.85 20.08 -25.50
C VAL A 36 -1.80 19.90 -23.99
N GLU A 37 -0.78 20.44 -23.32
CA GLU A 37 -0.68 20.41 -21.85
C GLU A 37 -1.86 21.12 -21.17
N LYS A 38 -2.31 22.22 -21.77
CA LYS A 38 -3.51 22.97 -21.33
C LYS A 38 -4.82 22.28 -21.74
N ASN A 39 -4.78 21.09 -22.34
CA ASN A 39 -5.92 20.33 -22.84
C ASN A 39 -6.78 21.08 -23.88
N ILE A 40 -6.22 22.08 -24.55
CA ILE A 40 -6.87 22.85 -25.63
C ILE A 40 -6.75 22.08 -26.96
N LEU A 41 -5.59 21.49 -27.22
CA LEU A 41 -5.36 20.58 -28.34
C LEU A 41 -5.30 19.13 -27.84
N LYS A 42 -5.74 18.18 -28.67
CA LYS A 42 -5.74 16.75 -28.37
C LYS A 42 -4.60 16.06 -29.12
N GLY A 43 -3.82 15.23 -28.41
CA GLY A 43 -2.73 14.43 -28.97
C GLY A 43 -1.34 15.07 -28.95
N SER A 44 -0.29 14.32 -29.28
CA SER A 44 1.09 14.81 -29.37
C SER A 44 1.29 15.73 -30.59
N PHE A 45 2.09 16.79 -30.45
CA PHE A 45 2.32 17.83 -31.48
C PHE A 45 2.69 17.32 -32.89
N GLU A 46 3.30 16.13 -32.99
CA GLU A 46 3.59 15.44 -34.24
C GLU A 46 2.34 15.11 -35.10
N GLN A 47 1.13 15.34 -34.58
CA GLN A 47 -0.14 15.00 -35.21
C GLN A 47 -0.68 16.05 -36.20
N MET A 48 -0.18 17.28 -36.21
CA MET A 48 -0.61 18.33 -37.15
C MET A 48 0.33 18.45 -38.37
N GLY A 49 0.31 17.43 -39.22
CA GLY A 49 0.68 17.47 -40.64
C GLY A 49 1.68 18.52 -41.11
N ILE A 50 2.98 18.32 -40.83
CA ILE A 50 4.03 18.86 -41.70
C ILE A 50 4.21 17.88 -42.86
N MET A 51 3.41 18.07 -43.91
CA MET A 51 3.57 17.39 -45.18
C MET A 51 4.84 17.90 -45.85
N GLY A 52 5.98 17.28 -45.56
CA GLY A 52 7.23 17.62 -46.25
C GLY A 52 8.52 17.14 -45.60
N THR A 53 8.77 15.83 -45.58
CA THR A 53 10.12 15.28 -45.82
C THR A 53 10.02 13.83 -46.29
N MET A 54 10.55 13.58 -47.48
CA MET A 54 10.83 12.27 -48.07
C MET A 54 11.84 11.50 -47.20
N GLY A 55 11.64 10.20 -46.94
CA GLY A 55 12.72 9.36 -46.38
C GLY A 55 12.32 8.02 -45.73
N ILE A 56 12.29 6.96 -46.55
CA ILE A 56 12.82 5.59 -46.31
C ILE A 56 12.32 4.76 -45.09
N VAL A 57 11.56 3.71 -45.47
CA VAL A 57 11.39 2.35 -44.92
C VAL A 57 12.36 1.92 -43.81
N HIS A 58 11.85 1.34 -42.70
CA HIS A 58 12.31 0.03 -42.22
C HIS A 58 11.21 -0.64 -41.39
N GLN A 59 10.75 -1.77 -41.92
CA GLN A 59 10.04 -2.80 -41.20
C GLN A 59 11.07 -3.59 -40.38
N THR A 60 10.89 -3.66 -39.07
CA THR A 60 11.42 -4.75 -38.25
C THR A 60 10.31 -5.17 -37.30
N ASP A 61 9.76 -6.35 -37.56
CA ASP A 61 8.98 -7.09 -36.61
C ASP A 61 9.87 -7.50 -35.41
N ASN A 62 9.20 -7.68 -34.26
CA ASN A 62 9.61 -8.50 -33.12
C ASN A 62 10.54 -7.87 -32.06
N GLU A 63 9.95 -7.42 -30.94
CA GLU A 63 10.25 -8.02 -29.64
C GLU A 63 8.99 -8.22 -28.79
N PHE A 64 8.85 -9.46 -28.36
CA PHE A 64 7.90 -10.04 -27.42
C PHE A 64 8.36 -9.75 -25.98
N TYR A 65 7.52 -9.23 -25.08
CA TYR A 65 7.51 -9.62 -23.66
C TYR A 65 6.23 -9.11 -22.94
N TYR A 66 5.53 -10.04 -22.27
CA TYR A 66 4.33 -9.79 -21.47
C TYR A 66 4.63 -8.99 -20.20
N GLY A 67 3.76 -8.04 -19.88
CA GLY A 67 3.67 -7.43 -18.55
C GLY A 67 2.28 -6.84 -18.34
N LYS A 68 1.37 -7.58 -17.70
CA LYS A 68 0.11 -7.06 -17.14
C LYS A 68 0.43 -6.15 -15.96
N ASN A 69 0.99 -4.99 -16.25
CA ASN A 69 1.23 -3.94 -15.28
C ASN A 69 0.11 -2.92 -15.50
N ASN A 70 -0.68 -2.64 -14.47
CA ASN A 70 -1.72 -1.59 -14.47
C ASN A 70 -1.11 -0.16 -14.50
N ASN A 71 0.03 -0.02 -15.17
CA ASN A 71 0.70 1.22 -15.46
C ASN A 71 1.03 1.21 -16.96
N MET A 72 -0.01 1.28 -17.80
CA MET A 72 0.18 1.82 -19.14
C MET A 72 0.53 3.28 -18.95
N GLY A 73 1.82 3.59 -18.94
CA GLY A 73 2.27 4.95 -19.20
C GLY A 73 1.52 5.46 -20.42
N ASN A 74 0.96 6.67 -20.31
CA ASN A 74 0.13 7.32 -21.31
C ASN A 74 0.88 7.46 -22.64
N ILE A 75 0.98 6.39 -23.42
CA ILE A 75 1.33 6.45 -24.84
C ILE A 75 -0.01 6.67 -25.52
N GLU A 76 -0.38 7.94 -25.70
CA GLU A 76 -1.58 8.26 -26.45
C GLU A 76 -1.41 7.72 -27.88
N PRO A 77 -2.28 6.81 -28.34
CA PRO A 77 -2.19 6.31 -29.70
C PRO A 77 -2.37 7.47 -30.68
N LYS A 78 -1.61 7.47 -31.77
CA LYS A 78 -1.70 8.47 -32.84
C LYS A 78 -3.06 8.35 -33.53
N VAL A 79 -4.03 9.18 -33.13
CA VAL A 79 -5.40 9.18 -33.68
C VAL A 79 -5.55 10.26 -34.75
N ALA A 80 -6.11 9.92 -35.90
CA ALA A 80 -6.41 10.91 -36.94
C ALA A 80 -7.44 11.94 -36.44
N PRO A 81 -7.38 13.22 -36.87
CA PRO A 81 -8.32 14.27 -36.40
C PRO A 81 -9.80 13.88 -36.52
N SER A 82 -10.17 13.17 -37.59
CA SER A 82 -11.54 12.70 -37.83
C SER A 82 -12.05 11.66 -36.83
N LEU A 83 -11.13 10.95 -36.14
CA LEU A 83 -11.44 9.86 -35.22
C LEU A 83 -11.24 10.25 -33.75
N GLN A 84 -10.81 11.48 -33.45
CA GLN A 84 -10.52 11.92 -32.08
C GLN A 84 -11.73 11.72 -31.16
N HIS A 85 -12.91 12.14 -31.59
CA HIS A 85 -14.13 11.97 -30.80
C HIS A 85 -14.47 10.49 -30.53
N GLN A 86 -14.35 9.62 -31.53
CA GLN A 86 -14.60 8.18 -31.36
C GLN A 86 -13.58 7.53 -30.44
N ALA A 87 -12.31 7.95 -30.52
CA ALA A 87 -11.27 7.47 -29.63
C ALA A 87 -11.49 7.94 -28.18
N GLU A 88 -11.97 9.17 -27.97
CA GLU A 88 -12.34 9.67 -26.64
C GLU A 88 -13.52 8.90 -26.05
N GLU A 89 -14.57 8.66 -26.83
CA GLU A 89 -15.71 7.84 -26.41
C GLU A 89 -15.29 6.41 -26.05
N LEU A 90 -14.40 5.80 -26.83
CA LEU A 90 -13.86 4.48 -26.52
C LEU A 90 -13.02 4.49 -25.24
N LYS A 91 -12.13 5.47 -25.06
CA LYS A 91 -11.34 5.63 -23.83
C LYS A 91 -12.24 5.79 -22.61
N LYS A 92 -13.31 6.58 -22.74
CA LYS A 92 -14.29 6.80 -21.70
C LYS A 92 -15.04 5.49 -21.37
N ALA A 93 -15.55 4.78 -22.38
CA ALA A 93 -16.21 3.49 -22.18
C ALA A 93 -15.28 2.47 -21.48
N GLN A 94 -14.01 2.37 -21.91
CA GLN A 94 -13.02 1.52 -21.27
C GLN A 94 -12.76 1.90 -19.81
N LEU A 95 -12.73 3.20 -19.50
CA LEU A 95 -12.58 3.70 -18.14
C LEU A 95 -13.82 3.39 -17.28
N GLU A 96 -15.02 3.53 -17.84
CA GLU A 96 -16.29 3.19 -17.20
C GLU A 96 -16.34 1.70 -16.86
N ASP A 97 -16.01 0.82 -17.82
CA ASP A 97 -15.94 -0.62 -17.62
C ASP A 97 -14.91 -1.00 -16.53
N ALA A 98 -13.71 -0.41 -16.59
CA ALA A 98 -12.67 -0.65 -15.61
C ALA A 98 -13.06 -0.16 -14.21
N LEU A 99 -13.73 0.99 -14.12
CA LEU A 99 -14.22 1.53 -12.86
C LEU A 99 -15.35 0.67 -12.30
N SER A 100 -16.31 0.26 -13.12
CA SER A 100 -17.41 -0.64 -12.72
C SER A 100 -16.85 -1.92 -12.10
N ASN A 101 -15.91 -2.56 -12.79
CA ASN A 101 -15.26 -3.78 -12.29
C ASN A 101 -14.55 -3.56 -10.94
N LYS A 102 -13.85 -2.42 -10.76
CA LYS A 102 -13.21 -2.07 -9.48
C LYS A 102 -14.20 -1.80 -8.36
N LEU A 103 -15.35 -1.21 -8.67
CA LEU A 103 -16.40 -0.94 -7.69
C LEU A 103 -17.14 -2.22 -7.29
N GLU A 104 -17.35 -3.15 -8.23
CA GLU A 104 -17.94 -4.47 -7.97
C GLU A 104 -17.06 -5.31 -7.04
N HIS A 105 -15.74 -5.27 -7.23
CA HIS A 105 -14.77 -6.00 -6.41
C HIS A 105 -14.19 -5.17 -5.26
N ARG A 106 -14.87 -4.09 -4.86
CA ARG A 106 -14.40 -3.22 -3.77
C ARG A 106 -14.47 -3.98 -2.43
N PRO A 107 -13.36 -4.12 -1.69
CA PRO A 107 -13.38 -4.75 -0.37
C PRO A 107 -14.29 -3.99 0.62
N PRO A 108 -15.00 -4.70 1.52
CA PRO A 108 -15.75 -4.06 2.59
C PRO A 108 -14.80 -3.36 3.58
N VAL A 109 -15.33 -2.37 4.30
CA VAL A 109 -14.55 -1.60 5.29
C VAL A 109 -13.97 -2.49 6.39
N SER A 110 -14.68 -3.55 6.79
CA SER A 110 -14.21 -4.52 7.79
C SER A 110 -12.91 -5.20 7.38
N GLU A 111 -12.82 -5.63 6.11
CA GLU A 111 -11.61 -6.26 5.58
C GLU A 111 -10.42 -5.28 5.57
N LEU A 112 -10.68 -4.00 5.25
CA LEU A 112 -9.65 -2.96 5.31
C LEU A 112 -9.16 -2.69 6.75
N ILE A 113 -10.02 -2.87 7.75
CA ILE A 113 -9.64 -2.78 9.18
C ILE A 113 -8.80 -3.99 9.57
N ASP A 114 -9.23 -5.20 9.18
CA ASP A 114 -8.51 -6.44 9.48
C ASP A 114 -7.11 -6.47 8.86
N HIS A 115 -6.95 -5.89 7.66
CA HIS A 115 -5.65 -5.71 7.01
C HIS A 115 -4.84 -4.51 7.51
N ASN A 116 -5.31 -3.80 8.55
CA ASN A 116 -4.65 -2.62 9.12
C ASN A 116 -4.38 -1.51 8.08
N ILE A 117 -5.28 -1.37 7.11
CA ILE A 117 -5.28 -0.23 6.16
C ILE A 117 -6.06 0.93 6.79
N ILE A 118 -7.20 0.64 7.43
CA ILE A 118 -7.98 1.58 8.23
C ILE A 118 -7.78 1.26 9.71
N HIS A 119 -7.19 2.18 10.47
CA HIS A 119 -6.76 1.92 11.85
C HIS A 119 -7.91 2.13 12.85
N GLU A 120 -8.51 3.33 12.85
CA GLU A 120 -9.52 3.71 13.84
C GLU A 120 -10.80 4.18 13.14
N PRO A 121 -11.74 3.26 12.83
CA PRO A 121 -12.95 3.59 12.07
C PRO A 121 -13.92 4.50 12.83
N HIS A 122 -13.79 4.59 14.15
CA HIS A 122 -14.63 5.44 15.01
C HIS A 122 -14.05 6.83 15.25
N VAL A 123 -12.79 7.06 14.86
CA VAL A 123 -12.12 8.35 15.02
C VAL A 123 -12.19 9.12 13.71
N ALA A 124 -12.40 10.44 13.82
CA ALA A 124 -12.48 11.30 12.65
C ALA A 124 -11.18 11.19 11.81
N PRO A 125 -11.24 11.19 10.47
CA PRO A 125 -10.06 11.00 9.61
C PRO A 125 -8.91 11.98 9.88
N SER A 126 -9.23 13.20 10.32
CA SER A 126 -8.24 14.23 10.68
C SER A 126 -7.49 13.94 11.98
N LEU A 127 -8.05 13.11 12.87
CA LEU A 127 -7.52 12.82 14.21
C LEU A 127 -6.85 11.45 14.30
N GLN A 128 -7.06 10.54 13.34
CA GLN A 128 -6.52 9.17 13.38
C GLN A 128 -5.02 9.16 13.66
N LYS A 129 -4.25 10.01 12.98
CA LYS A 129 -2.80 10.11 13.19
C LYS A 129 -2.44 10.46 14.64
N GLN A 130 -3.15 11.42 15.24
CA GLN A 130 -2.87 11.86 16.62
C GLN A 130 -3.29 10.78 17.64
N ALA A 131 -4.38 10.06 17.37
CA ALA A 131 -4.83 8.96 18.20
C ALA A 131 -3.85 7.78 18.16
N ASP A 132 -3.34 7.42 16.98
CA ASP A 132 -2.31 6.39 16.81
C ASP A 132 -1.02 6.77 17.56
N GLU A 133 -0.60 8.04 17.47
CA GLU A 133 0.57 8.55 18.18
C GLU A 133 0.40 8.49 19.70
N LEU A 134 -0.78 8.88 20.20
CA LEU A 134 -1.11 8.77 21.63
C LEU A 134 -1.10 7.31 22.10
N LYS A 135 -1.75 6.41 21.35
CA LYS A 135 -1.79 4.97 21.66
C LYS A 135 -0.40 4.37 21.71
N ARG A 136 0.47 4.77 20.77
CA ARG A 136 1.87 4.37 20.74
C ARG A 136 2.62 4.88 21.97
N SER A 137 2.50 6.15 22.31
CA SER A 137 3.15 6.73 23.50
C SER A 137 2.71 6.02 24.78
N GLN A 138 1.41 5.78 24.96
CA GLN A 138 0.88 5.06 26.11
C GLN A 138 1.42 3.62 26.21
N LEU A 139 1.57 2.95 25.07
CA LEU A 139 2.13 1.62 25.01
C LEU A 139 3.63 1.64 25.33
N GLU A 140 4.38 2.62 24.83
CA GLU A 140 5.79 2.82 25.16
C GLU A 140 5.96 3.01 26.68
N ASP A 141 5.21 3.91 27.30
CA ASP A 141 5.24 4.13 28.75
C ASP A 141 4.93 2.86 29.56
N THR A 142 3.90 2.12 29.12
CA THR A 142 3.50 0.86 29.76
C THR A 142 4.58 -0.21 29.64
N LEU A 143 5.23 -0.30 28.47
CA LEU A 143 6.31 -1.26 28.25
C LEU A 143 7.55 -0.90 29.05
N VAL A 144 7.93 0.37 29.09
CA VAL A 144 9.06 0.86 29.92
C VAL A 144 8.85 0.45 31.37
N HIS A 145 7.68 0.77 31.95
CA HIS A 145 7.37 0.39 33.32
C HIS A 145 7.45 -1.13 33.56
N LYS A 146 6.99 -1.96 32.61
CA LYS A 146 7.07 -3.44 32.71
C LYS A 146 8.49 -3.97 32.59
N ILE A 147 9.32 -3.33 31.77
CA ILE A 147 10.73 -3.71 31.60
C ILE A 147 11.53 -3.34 32.84
N ASP A 148 11.27 -2.17 33.43
CA ASP A 148 11.95 -1.71 34.65
C ASP A 148 11.70 -2.65 35.84
N HIS A 149 10.50 -3.22 35.93
CA HIS A 149 10.11 -4.18 36.97
C HIS A 149 10.20 -5.64 36.50
N ARG A 150 11.04 -5.93 35.51
CA ARG A 150 11.17 -7.29 34.99
C ARG A 150 11.77 -8.20 36.07
N PRO A 151 11.07 -9.29 36.47
CA PRO A 151 11.57 -10.18 37.51
C PRO A 151 12.81 -10.93 37.06
N THR A 152 13.68 -11.24 38.03
CA THR A 152 14.90 -12.00 37.77
C THR A 152 14.57 -13.48 37.54
N PRO A 153 15.42 -14.23 36.80
CA PRO A 153 15.22 -15.68 36.65
C PRO A 153 15.14 -16.42 37.98
N SER A 154 15.86 -15.95 39.01
CA SER A 154 15.82 -16.51 40.35
C SER A 154 14.47 -16.34 41.03
N GLU A 155 13.87 -15.15 40.95
CA GLU A 155 12.51 -14.89 41.46
C GLU A 155 11.48 -15.79 40.75
N LEU A 156 11.61 -15.96 39.42
CA LEU A 156 10.73 -16.85 38.66
C LEU A 156 10.85 -18.32 39.08
N ILE A 157 12.05 -18.78 39.47
CA ILE A 157 12.26 -20.14 40.02
C ILE A 157 11.63 -20.26 41.41
N GLU A 158 11.76 -19.25 42.26
CA GLU A 158 11.16 -19.24 43.60
C GLU A 158 9.63 -19.29 43.52
N HIS A 159 9.04 -18.61 42.53
CA HIS A 159 7.62 -18.67 42.23
C HIS A 159 7.18 -19.93 41.46
N ASN A 160 8.07 -20.90 41.22
CA ASN A 160 7.82 -22.12 40.43
C ASN A 160 7.28 -21.87 39.01
N ILE A 161 7.64 -20.73 38.40
CA ILE A 161 7.31 -20.39 37.00
C ILE A 161 8.39 -20.95 36.07
N LEU A 162 9.65 -20.88 36.48
CA LEU A 162 10.79 -21.48 35.79
C LEU A 162 11.35 -22.66 36.60
N HIS A 163 11.85 -23.67 35.91
CA HIS A 163 12.56 -24.78 36.54
C HIS A 163 14.07 -24.57 36.47
N LYS A 164 14.76 -24.95 37.56
CA LYS A 164 16.22 -24.93 37.61
C LYS A 164 16.76 -26.16 36.86
N SER A 165 17.06 -26.01 35.59
CA SER A 165 17.70 -27.02 34.75
C SER A 165 18.86 -26.40 33.97
N ASP A 166 19.95 -27.17 33.82
CA ASP A 166 21.10 -26.82 32.98
C ASP A 166 20.89 -27.26 31.52
N VAL A 167 19.72 -27.84 31.22
CA VAL A 167 19.35 -28.36 29.90
C VAL A 167 18.60 -27.30 29.10
N TYR A 168 18.78 -27.33 27.77
CA TYR A 168 18.04 -26.47 26.85
C TYR A 168 16.52 -26.61 27.01
N PRO A 169 15.74 -25.51 26.85
CA PRO A 169 14.29 -25.50 27.07
C PRO A 169 13.53 -26.61 26.33
N GLU A 170 13.97 -27.02 25.14
CA GLU A 170 13.31 -28.08 24.38
C GLU A 170 13.29 -29.44 25.12
N HIS A 171 14.31 -29.74 25.92
CA HIS A 171 14.48 -31.04 26.58
C HIS A 171 14.16 -31.03 28.09
N GLN A 172 13.86 -29.87 28.67
CA GLN A 172 13.56 -29.75 30.10
C GLN A 172 12.37 -30.62 30.53
N ARG A 173 11.33 -30.70 29.69
CA ARG A 173 10.13 -31.49 29.99
C ARG A 173 10.42 -32.99 30.09
N GLU A 174 11.23 -33.51 29.16
CA GLU A 174 11.60 -34.93 29.14
C GLU A 174 12.49 -35.27 30.34
N GLU A 175 13.44 -34.39 30.67
CA GLU A 175 14.30 -34.55 31.85
C GLU A 175 13.47 -34.55 33.15
N GLU A 176 12.52 -33.62 33.29
CA GLU A 176 11.63 -33.55 34.45
C GLU A 176 10.71 -34.75 34.56
N GLU A 177 10.17 -35.24 33.45
CA GLU A 177 9.35 -36.44 33.42
C GLU A 177 10.16 -37.67 33.82
N ALA A 178 11.39 -37.80 33.30
CA ALA A 178 12.30 -38.87 33.70
C ALA A 178 12.62 -38.80 35.20
N LYS A 179 12.92 -37.61 35.73
CA LYS A 179 13.14 -37.39 37.17
C LYS A 179 11.91 -37.74 37.99
N ARG A 180 10.71 -37.33 37.56
CA ARG A 180 9.43 -37.65 38.22
C ARG A 180 9.16 -39.15 38.22
N SER A 181 9.32 -39.83 37.08
CA SER A 181 9.13 -41.28 36.98
C SER A 181 10.13 -42.04 37.85
N GLN A 182 11.39 -41.59 37.90
CA GLN A 182 12.39 -42.18 38.77
C GLN A 182 12.05 -41.99 40.24
N LEU A 183 11.62 -40.79 40.63
CA LEU A 183 11.17 -40.49 42.00
C LEU A 183 9.95 -41.35 42.38
N GLU A 184 8.99 -41.51 41.48
CA GLU A 184 7.81 -42.33 41.70
C GLU A 184 8.18 -43.79 41.97
N LYS A 185 9.07 -44.38 41.16
CA LYS A 185 9.59 -45.74 41.37
C LYS A 185 10.28 -45.89 42.72
N ASP A 186 11.12 -44.93 43.10
CA ASP A 186 11.82 -44.94 44.40
C ASP A 186 10.85 -44.83 45.59
N LEU A 187 9.87 -43.93 45.51
CA LEU A 187 8.85 -43.78 46.55
C LEU A 187 8.00 -45.04 46.69
N ASN A 188 7.60 -45.67 45.58
CA ASN A 188 6.84 -46.92 45.62
C ASN A 188 7.63 -48.05 46.30
N ALA A 189 8.91 -48.22 45.97
CA ALA A 189 9.77 -49.23 46.62
C ALA A 189 9.91 -48.99 48.14
N LYS A 190 9.98 -47.72 48.58
CA LYS A 190 10.01 -47.35 49.99
C LYS A 190 8.68 -47.62 50.70
N LEU A 191 7.56 -47.42 50.02
CA LEU A 191 6.23 -47.68 50.55
C LEU A 191 5.94 -49.19 50.67
N GLU A 192 6.46 -50.02 49.76
CA GLU A 192 6.35 -51.48 49.84
C GLU A 192 7.02 -52.03 51.10
N ASN A 193 8.18 -51.48 51.46
CA ASN A 193 8.94 -51.89 52.66
C ASN A 193 8.58 -51.09 53.91
N ARG A 194 7.41 -50.46 53.94
CA ARG A 194 7.01 -49.67 55.11
C ARG A 194 6.81 -50.56 56.34
N PRO A 195 7.35 -50.19 57.50
CA PRO A 195 7.13 -50.93 58.74
C PRO A 195 5.64 -50.96 59.09
N SER A 196 5.17 -52.12 59.58
CA SER A 196 3.80 -52.23 60.08
C SER A 196 3.65 -51.45 61.39
N ILE A 197 2.41 -51.10 61.73
CA ILE A 197 2.13 -50.32 62.94
C ILE A 197 2.66 -50.99 64.21
N ASP A 198 2.53 -52.33 64.29
CA ASP A 198 3.02 -53.12 65.43
C ASP A 198 4.53 -53.00 65.59
N THR A 199 5.28 -53.01 64.47
CA THR A 199 6.75 -52.85 64.51
C THR A 199 7.19 -51.46 64.97
N LEU A 200 6.35 -50.44 64.78
CA LEU A 200 6.61 -49.08 65.25
C LEU A 200 6.28 -48.91 66.74
N VAL A 201 5.24 -49.60 67.23
CA VAL A 201 4.92 -49.69 68.67
C VAL A 201 6.00 -50.47 69.42
N GLU A 202 6.48 -51.60 68.87
CA GLU A 202 7.59 -52.37 69.45
C GLU A 202 8.87 -51.54 69.55
N LYS A 203 9.14 -50.70 68.55
CA LYS A 203 10.26 -49.75 68.55
C LYS A 203 10.01 -48.50 69.39
N HIS A 204 8.89 -48.43 70.12
CA HIS A 204 8.49 -47.31 70.99
C HIS A 204 8.43 -45.95 70.27
N ILE A 205 8.14 -45.96 68.96
CA ILE A 205 7.97 -44.74 68.15
C ILE A 205 6.52 -44.27 68.20
N LEU A 206 5.58 -45.22 68.21
CA LEU A 206 4.15 -44.98 68.37
C LEU A 206 3.70 -45.48 69.74
N VAL A 207 2.74 -44.77 70.34
CA VAL A 207 2.16 -45.04 71.67
C VAL A 207 0.97 -45.97 71.55
#